data_AF-A0A3S9MQX0-F1
#
_entry.id   AF-A0A3S9MQX0-F1
#
_cell.length_a   1.000
_cell.length_b   1.000
_cell.length_c   1.000
_cell.angle_alpha   90.00
_cell.angle_beta   90.00
_cell.angle_gamma   90.00
#
_symmetry.space_group_name_H-M   'P 1'
#
loop_
_entity.id
_entity.type
_entity.pdbx_description
1 polymer ?
#
loop_
_entity_poly.entity_id
_entity_poly.type
_entity_poly.pdbx_seq_one_letter_code
_entity_poly.pdbx_strand_id
1 'polypeptide(L)'
;MKEKKTSLILFLSSFIYVIQFYINNKIAPVGDQIAFLKYAKEFKFNYLLFGLDRYFTWSSRLLIESATLFFSVHGKFIIFAAFGATILLLIASIRLAPQLPWLPALLIFIFFPATEFLSAGSIPTYVNYIFPASFLIFSLLQKDSPKNWIKIPCFIFFAFAVMQEQLAVYAFLWLGFELITSKKDKISNGAYFLLSILGILSAKLSPGNGVRFGKEVATWFPNFSNLNIFQKVGLGFLETGDKMLSVSFPFVILFLVVLLIYAIQRKNIIAISLSGFVLFNIFSQKFEFNNLFGTLSGISKAARESGTFSFNITYLSAIGFYGLLLLMILYSMWLVIPEMKERIWLIYLFVIGFAGRMLISLSPTLYASNTRTFLPLMFSLFIITCKLLYDVYIQCTNGKKM
;
A
#
# COMPACT_ATOMS: atom_id res chain seq x y z
N MET A 1 -25.97 23.00 -0.24
CA MET A 1 -24.86 23.54 -1.08
C MET A 1 -23.50 22.90 -0.79
N LYS A 2 -23.12 22.65 0.48
CA LYS A 2 -21.84 22.01 0.86
C LYS A 2 -21.71 20.57 0.34
N GLU A 3 -22.74 19.74 0.47
CA GLU A 3 -22.73 18.35 -0.03
C GLU A 3 -22.62 18.26 -1.56
N LYS A 4 -23.35 19.09 -2.31
CA LYS A 4 -23.23 19.14 -3.78
C LYS A 4 -21.80 19.49 -4.24
N LYS A 5 -21.14 20.43 -3.54
CA LYS A 5 -19.73 20.79 -3.82
C LYS A 5 -18.79 19.62 -3.51
N THR A 6 -18.99 18.92 -2.40
CA THR A 6 -18.20 17.73 -2.05
C THR A 6 -18.34 16.62 -3.08
N SER A 7 -19.57 16.25 -3.45
CA SER A 7 -19.80 15.20 -4.45
C SER A 7 -19.17 15.55 -5.80
N LEU A 8 -19.23 16.82 -6.21
CA LEU A 8 -18.59 17.29 -7.44
C LEU A 8 -17.06 17.13 -7.38
N ILE A 9 -16.43 17.49 -6.27
CA ILE A 9 -14.97 17.33 -6.10
C ILE A 9 -14.57 15.86 -6.17
N LEU A 10 -15.27 14.97 -5.47
CA LEU A 10 -14.96 13.54 -5.53
C LEU A 10 -15.10 12.96 -6.94
N PHE A 11 -16.17 13.36 -7.63
CA PHE A 11 -16.44 12.93 -9.00
C PHE A 11 -15.32 13.41 -9.94
N LEU A 12 -14.98 14.70 -9.90
CA LEU A 12 -13.94 15.28 -10.73
C LEU A 12 -12.56 14.67 -10.44
N SER A 13 -12.18 14.51 -9.17
CA SER A 13 -10.91 13.88 -8.81
C SER A 13 -10.84 12.43 -9.27
N SER A 14 -11.93 11.66 -9.12
CA SER A 14 -11.98 10.28 -9.62
C SER A 14 -11.88 10.23 -11.14
N PHE A 15 -12.53 11.18 -11.83
CA PHE A 15 -12.51 11.27 -13.29
C PHE A 15 -11.10 11.61 -13.80
N ILE A 16 -10.45 12.60 -13.19
CA ILE A 16 -9.06 12.99 -13.52
C ILE A 16 -8.10 11.83 -13.24
N TYR A 17 -8.25 11.13 -12.11
CA TYR A 17 -7.41 9.98 -11.78
C TYR A 17 -7.54 8.85 -12.82
N VAL A 18 -8.76 8.58 -13.27
CA VAL A 18 -9.02 7.59 -14.33
C VAL A 18 -8.54 8.05 -15.69
N ILE A 19 -8.62 9.34 -16.01
CA ILE A 19 -8.02 9.88 -17.23
C ILE A 19 -6.51 9.71 -17.18
N GLN A 20 -5.86 10.03 -16.05
CA GLN A 20 -4.42 9.82 -15.89
C GLN A 20 -4.06 8.35 -16.06
N PHE A 21 -4.85 7.44 -15.49
CA PHE A 21 -4.74 6.01 -15.76
C PHE A 21 -4.88 5.73 -17.26
N TYR A 22 -5.93 6.20 -17.92
CA TYR A 22 -6.15 5.96 -19.34
C TYR A 22 -4.99 6.47 -20.24
N ILE A 23 -4.55 7.72 -20.02
CA ILE A 23 -3.47 8.38 -20.77
C ILE A 23 -2.15 7.62 -20.58
N ASN A 24 -1.78 7.33 -19.33
CA ASN A 24 -0.52 6.64 -19.03
C ASN A 24 -0.49 5.21 -19.58
N ASN A 25 -1.66 4.61 -19.82
CA ASN A 25 -1.75 3.21 -20.22
C ASN A 25 -1.94 2.98 -21.71
N LYS A 26 -2.31 4.00 -22.50
CA LYS A 26 -2.68 3.90 -23.93
C LYS A 26 -3.51 2.65 -24.28
N ILE A 27 -4.24 2.03 -23.34
CA ILE A 27 -4.77 0.63 -23.35
C ILE A 27 -4.22 -0.21 -24.53
N ALA A 28 -2.89 -0.29 -24.62
CA ALA A 28 -2.21 -1.05 -25.64
C ALA A 28 -1.72 -2.32 -24.95
N PRO A 29 -1.97 -3.52 -25.50
CA PRO A 29 -1.62 -4.75 -24.82
C PRO A 29 -0.09 -4.84 -24.72
N VAL A 30 0.41 -4.66 -23.49
CA VAL A 30 1.82 -4.78 -23.12
C VAL A 30 1.94 -5.69 -21.91
N GLY A 31 3.06 -6.41 -21.80
CA GLY A 31 3.31 -7.35 -20.70
C GLY A 31 2.25 -8.46 -20.64
N ASP A 32 1.76 -8.75 -19.42
CA ASP A 32 0.87 -9.89 -19.16
C ASP A 32 -0.47 -9.77 -19.89
N GLN A 33 -0.90 -8.56 -20.28
CA GLN A 33 -2.18 -8.33 -20.95
C GLN A 33 -2.28 -9.09 -22.29
N ILE A 34 -1.17 -9.24 -23.01
CA ILE A 34 -1.13 -10.05 -24.25
C ILE A 34 -1.42 -11.53 -23.93
N ALA A 35 -0.84 -12.04 -22.84
CA ALA A 35 -1.06 -13.41 -22.40
C ALA A 35 -2.51 -13.64 -21.96
N PHE A 36 -3.11 -12.70 -21.21
CA PHE A 36 -4.53 -12.77 -20.83
C PHE A 36 -5.46 -12.84 -22.05
N LEU A 37 -5.18 -12.10 -23.13
CA LEU A 37 -5.98 -12.20 -24.36
C LEU A 37 -5.89 -13.59 -25.01
N LYS A 38 -4.74 -14.26 -24.92
CA LYS A 38 -4.56 -15.64 -25.39
C LYS A 38 -5.32 -16.62 -24.49
N TYR A 39 -5.17 -16.51 -23.18
CA TYR A 39 -5.88 -17.33 -22.20
C TYR A 39 -7.40 -17.19 -22.36
N ALA A 40 -7.91 -16.00 -22.67
CA ALA A 40 -9.34 -15.80 -22.88
C ALA A 40 -9.89 -16.69 -23.99
N LYS A 41 -9.12 -16.87 -25.08
CA LYS A 41 -9.49 -17.77 -26.18
C LYS A 41 -9.40 -19.24 -25.77
N GLU A 42 -8.31 -19.62 -25.08
CA GLU A 42 -8.09 -20.99 -24.60
C GLU A 42 -9.20 -21.46 -23.64
N PHE A 43 -9.65 -20.58 -22.75
CA PHE A 43 -10.72 -20.85 -21.78
C PHE A 43 -12.13 -20.51 -22.31
N LYS A 44 -12.28 -20.26 -23.62
CA LYS A 44 -13.57 -19.94 -24.27
C LYS A 44 -14.34 -18.82 -23.54
N PHE A 45 -13.63 -17.81 -23.08
CA PHE A 45 -14.16 -16.66 -22.32
C PHE A 45 -14.84 -17.01 -20.98
N ASN A 46 -14.57 -18.20 -20.42
CA ASN A 46 -15.02 -18.55 -19.07
C ASN A 46 -14.03 -17.99 -18.02
N TYR A 47 -14.32 -16.80 -17.52
CA TYR A 47 -13.43 -16.06 -16.62
C TYR A 47 -13.25 -16.70 -15.25
N LEU A 48 -14.32 -17.29 -14.69
CA LEU A 48 -14.25 -17.95 -13.39
C LEU A 48 -13.49 -19.28 -13.48
N LEU A 49 -13.71 -20.05 -14.55
CA LEU A 49 -12.97 -21.28 -14.80
C LEU A 49 -11.47 -21.00 -14.94
N PHE A 50 -11.11 -19.91 -15.63
CA PHE A 50 -9.73 -19.45 -15.68
C PHE A 50 -9.18 -19.10 -14.29
N GLY A 51 -9.91 -18.33 -13.48
CA GLY A 51 -9.48 -18.02 -12.11
C GLY A 51 -9.29 -19.27 -11.24
N LEU A 52 -10.15 -20.28 -11.42
CA LEU A 52 -10.03 -21.59 -10.76
C LEU A 52 -8.79 -22.34 -11.23
N ASP A 53 -8.52 -22.40 -12.54
CA ASP A 53 -7.28 -22.99 -13.06
C ASP A 53 -6.06 -22.31 -12.44
N ARG A 54 -6.04 -20.97 -12.44
CA ARG A 54 -4.95 -20.17 -11.88
C ARG A 54 -4.76 -20.42 -10.39
N TYR A 55 -5.82 -20.69 -9.64
CA TYR A 55 -5.72 -21.08 -8.23
C TYR A 55 -4.83 -22.32 -8.02
N PHE A 56 -4.91 -23.29 -8.94
CA PHE A 56 -4.11 -24.51 -8.90
C PHE A 56 -2.77 -24.38 -9.62
N THR A 57 -2.64 -23.49 -10.61
CA THR A 57 -1.47 -23.45 -11.51
C THR A 57 -0.55 -22.24 -11.32
N TRP A 58 -1.00 -21.15 -10.69
CA TRP A 58 -0.20 -19.93 -10.59
C TRP A 58 -0.41 -18.99 -9.39
N SER A 59 -1.64 -18.74 -8.95
CA SER A 59 -1.94 -17.61 -8.06
C SER A 59 -3.14 -17.88 -7.19
N SER A 60 -3.03 -17.58 -5.90
CA SER A 60 -4.14 -17.68 -4.93
C SER A 60 -5.29 -16.70 -5.18
N ARG A 61 -5.11 -15.75 -6.11
CA ARG A 61 -5.98 -14.58 -6.27
C ARG A 61 -7.16 -14.84 -7.20
N LEU A 62 -7.96 -15.86 -6.92
CA LEU A 62 -9.00 -16.40 -7.82
C LEU A 62 -9.89 -15.33 -8.48
N LEU A 63 -10.57 -14.48 -7.69
CA LEU A 63 -11.47 -13.47 -8.25
C LEU A 63 -10.72 -12.33 -8.94
N ILE A 64 -9.51 -12.02 -8.45
CA ILE A 64 -8.64 -10.99 -9.06
C ILE A 64 -8.20 -11.47 -10.44
N GLU A 65 -7.69 -12.70 -10.58
CA GLU A 65 -7.28 -13.28 -11.87
C GLU A 65 -8.48 -13.40 -12.84
N SER A 66 -9.65 -13.80 -12.32
CA SER A 66 -10.90 -13.83 -13.10
C SER A 66 -11.26 -12.45 -13.64
N ALA A 67 -11.22 -11.42 -12.78
CA ALA A 67 -11.48 -10.04 -13.16
C ALA A 67 -10.43 -9.50 -14.12
N THR A 68 -9.14 -9.82 -13.92
CA THR A 68 -8.06 -9.43 -14.83
C THR A 68 -8.29 -9.98 -16.23
N LEU A 69 -8.69 -11.25 -16.36
CA LEU A 69 -9.02 -11.84 -17.65
C LEU A 69 -10.22 -11.14 -18.30
N PHE A 70 -11.31 -10.93 -17.54
CA PHE A 70 -12.50 -10.23 -18.00
C PHE A 70 -12.17 -8.84 -18.56
N PHE A 71 -11.48 -8.01 -17.77
CA PHE A 71 -11.14 -6.66 -18.19
C PHE A 71 -10.10 -6.64 -19.31
N SER A 72 -9.22 -7.64 -19.41
CA SER A 72 -8.28 -7.73 -20.53
C SER A 72 -9.00 -7.91 -21.87
N VAL A 73 -10.09 -8.68 -21.90
CA VAL A 73 -10.97 -8.82 -23.08
C VAL A 73 -11.81 -7.55 -23.27
N HIS A 74 -12.35 -7.04 -22.18
CA HIS A 74 -13.32 -5.94 -22.15
C HIS A 74 -12.66 -4.62 -21.77
N GLY A 75 -11.60 -4.24 -22.49
CA GLY A 75 -10.71 -3.13 -22.13
C GLY A 75 -11.40 -1.76 -21.97
N LYS A 76 -12.59 -1.53 -22.53
CA LYS A 76 -13.36 -0.30 -22.29
C LYS A 76 -14.03 -0.26 -20.92
N PHE A 77 -14.41 -1.43 -20.38
CA PHE A 77 -15.09 -1.54 -19.09
C PHE A 77 -14.17 -1.26 -17.91
N ILE A 78 -12.86 -1.45 -18.07
CA ILE A 78 -11.91 -1.16 -16.98
C ILE A 78 -11.94 0.33 -16.59
N ILE A 79 -12.22 1.24 -17.52
CA ILE A 79 -12.29 2.68 -17.25
C ILE A 79 -13.43 2.97 -16.27
N PHE A 80 -14.61 2.42 -16.52
CA PHE A 80 -15.77 2.57 -15.63
C PHE A 80 -15.54 1.90 -14.27
N ALA A 81 -14.92 0.72 -14.26
CA ALA A 81 -14.63 0.01 -13.03
C ALA A 81 -13.53 0.71 -12.20
N ALA A 82 -12.51 1.27 -12.84
CA ALA A 82 -11.49 2.11 -12.22
C ALA A 82 -12.08 3.39 -11.62
N PHE A 83 -13.02 4.00 -12.34
CA PHE A 83 -13.78 5.15 -11.83
C PHE A 83 -14.60 4.79 -10.59
N GLY A 84 -15.35 3.69 -10.64
CA GLY A 84 -16.10 3.18 -9.50
C GLY A 84 -15.20 2.88 -8.29
N ALA A 85 -14.07 2.18 -8.50
CA ALA A 85 -13.11 1.87 -7.44
C ALA A 85 -12.54 3.14 -6.81
N THR A 86 -12.11 4.12 -7.63
CA THR A 86 -11.56 5.39 -7.14
C THR A 86 -12.60 6.20 -6.36
N ILE A 87 -13.84 6.24 -6.83
CA ILE A 87 -14.95 6.87 -6.10
C ILE A 87 -15.16 6.20 -4.74
N LEU A 88 -15.18 4.87 -4.67
CA LEU A 88 -15.35 4.15 -3.41
C LEU A 88 -14.23 4.47 -2.41
N LEU A 89 -12.98 4.51 -2.88
CA LEU A 89 -11.84 4.92 -2.08
C LEU A 89 -12.04 6.33 -1.52
N LEU A 90 -12.43 7.29 -2.35
CA LEU A 90 -12.60 8.68 -1.94
C LEU A 90 -13.79 8.90 -0.99
N ILE A 91 -14.96 8.29 -1.28
CA ILE A 91 -16.15 8.39 -0.43
C ILE A 91 -15.84 7.88 0.98
N ALA A 92 -15.12 6.75 1.08
CA ALA A 92 -14.69 6.22 2.36
C ALA A 92 -13.70 7.14 3.07
N SER A 93 -12.74 7.68 2.32
CA SER A 93 -11.66 8.50 2.86
C SER A 93 -12.11 9.88 3.37
N ILE A 94 -13.30 10.38 2.98
CA ILE A 94 -13.86 11.61 3.58
C ILE A 94 -13.97 11.50 5.11
N ARG A 95 -14.21 10.30 5.65
CA ARG A 95 -14.29 10.09 7.11
C ARG A 95 -12.97 10.44 7.83
N LEU A 96 -11.85 10.44 7.11
CA LEU A 96 -10.53 10.80 7.66
C LEU A 96 -10.39 12.31 7.89
N ALA A 97 -11.07 13.13 7.09
CA ALA A 97 -11.05 14.59 7.18
C ALA A 97 -12.44 15.19 6.88
N PRO A 98 -13.42 15.07 7.80
CA PRO A 98 -14.83 15.37 7.51
C PRO A 98 -15.12 16.81 7.06
N GLN A 99 -14.32 17.78 7.52
CA GLN A 99 -14.47 19.19 7.14
C GLN A 99 -13.62 19.58 5.91
N LEU A 100 -12.72 18.69 5.48
CA LEU A 100 -11.86 18.85 4.30
C LEU A 100 -12.06 17.65 3.35
N PRO A 101 -13.27 17.43 2.81
CA PRO A 101 -13.53 16.27 1.98
C PRO A 101 -12.77 16.26 0.64
N TRP A 102 -12.18 17.41 0.26
CA TRP A 102 -11.29 17.53 -0.90
C TRP A 102 -9.86 17.03 -0.62
N LEU A 103 -9.46 16.94 0.66
CA LEU A 103 -8.09 16.58 1.03
C LEU A 103 -7.72 15.16 0.58
N PRO A 104 -8.50 14.10 0.89
CA PRO A 104 -8.25 12.78 0.34
C PRO A 104 -8.19 12.77 -1.19
N ALA A 105 -9.06 13.55 -1.83
CA ALA A 105 -9.17 13.63 -3.29
C ALA A 105 -7.94 14.27 -3.96
N LEU A 106 -7.21 15.12 -3.26
CA LEU A 106 -5.92 15.65 -3.71
C LEU A 106 -4.77 14.69 -3.42
N LEU A 107 -4.79 14.05 -2.25
CA LEU A 107 -3.71 13.18 -1.80
C LEU A 107 -3.59 11.88 -2.62
N ILE A 108 -4.68 11.37 -3.24
CA ILE A 108 -4.60 10.14 -4.05
C ILE A 108 -3.58 10.22 -5.19
N PHE A 109 -3.35 11.41 -5.78
CA PHE A 109 -2.42 11.59 -6.89
C PHE A 109 -0.96 11.40 -6.47
N ILE A 110 -0.66 11.60 -5.18
CA ILE A 110 0.68 11.50 -4.61
C ILE A 110 0.87 10.14 -3.94
N PHE A 111 -0.14 9.65 -3.22
CA PHE A 111 -0.08 8.39 -2.49
C PHE A 111 -0.37 7.16 -3.34
N PHE A 112 -1.11 7.30 -4.44
CA PHE A 112 -1.40 6.21 -5.39
C PHE A 112 -1.13 6.67 -6.82
N PRO A 113 0.09 7.13 -7.16
CA PRO A 113 0.40 7.60 -8.50
C PRO A 113 0.14 6.50 -9.54
N ALA A 114 -0.68 6.80 -10.56
CA ALA A 114 -1.07 5.82 -11.57
C ALA A 114 0.14 5.25 -12.35
N THR A 115 1.25 5.98 -12.41
CA THR A 115 2.51 5.57 -13.06
C THR A 115 3.19 4.39 -12.38
N GLU A 116 3.00 4.20 -11.08
CA GLU A 116 3.62 3.09 -10.34
C GLU A 116 2.93 1.75 -10.58
N PHE A 117 1.73 1.79 -11.16
CA PHE A 117 0.88 0.63 -11.42
C PHE A 117 0.86 0.24 -12.92
N LEU A 118 2.03 0.27 -13.58
CA LEU A 118 2.15 -0.01 -15.03
C LEU A 118 2.98 -1.26 -15.37
N SER A 119 3.85 -1.71 -14.46
CA SER A 119 4.98 -2.60 -14.77
C SER A 119 4.62 -4.03 -15.22
N ALA A 120 3.42 -4.54 -14.90
CA ALA A 120 2.94 -5.85 -15.37
C ALA A 120 1.85 -5.72 -16.46
N GLY A 121 1.63 -4.51 -16.96
CA GLY A 121 0.47 -4.15 -17.78
C GLY A 121 -0.60 -3.43 -16.96
N SER A 122 -1.29 -2.51 -17.63
CA SER A 122 -2.28 -1.61 -17.06
C SER A 122 -3.38 -2.31 -16.26
N ILE A 123 -4.04 -3.28 -16.90
CA ILE A 123 -5.20 -3.99 -16.37
C ILE A 123 -4.80 -4.94 -15.23
N PRO A 124 -3.81 -5.86 -15.41
CA PRO A 124 -3.37 -6.73 -14.33
C PRO A 124 -2.93 -5.97 -13.08
N THR A 125 -2.21 -4.86 -13.26
CA THR A 125 -1.72 -4.08 -12.13
C THR A 125 -2.86 -3.29 -11.45
N TYR A 126 -3.76 -2.68 -12.20
CA TYR A 126 -4.88 -1.95 -11.57
C TYR A 126 -5.83 -2.90 -10.82
N VAL A 127 -6.17 -4.05 -11.42
CA VAL A 127 -7.09 -5.04 -10.84
C VAL A 127 -6.46 -5.76 -9.65
N ASN A 128 -5.15 -5.96 -9.62
CA ASN A 128 -4.46 -6.64 -8.52
C ASN A 128 -4.04 -5.72 -7.36
N TYR A 129 -3.93 -4.41 -7.60
CA TYR A 129 -3.49 -3.46 -6.58
C TYR A 129 -4.58 -2.43 -6.25
N ILE A 130 -4.97 -1.55 -7.18
CA ILE A 130 -5.90 -0.43 -6.92
C ILE A 130 -7.34 -0.88 -6.62
N PHE A 131 -7.83 -1.96 -7.23
CA PHE A 131 -9.16 -2.50 -6.91
C PHE A 131 -9.23 -3.05 -5.47
N PRO A 132 -8.41 -4.05 -5.08
CA PRO A 132 -8.36 -4.56 -3.71
C PRO A 132 -8.14 -3.46 -2.69
N ALA A 133 -7.24 -2.53 -3.02
CA ALA A 133 -6.96 -1.32 -2.27
C ALA A 133 -8.23 -0.51 -1.96
N SER A 134 -8.94 -0.06 -2.99
CA SER A 134 -10.14 0.75 -2.86
C SER A 134 -11.25 0.03 -2.09
N PHE A 135 -11.43 -1.25 -2.38
CA PHE A 135 -12.40 -2.11 -1.71
C PHE A 135 -12.07 -2.35 -0.24
N LEU A 136 -10.78 -2.49 0.11
CA LEU A 136 -10.34 -2.64 1.49
C LEU A 136 -10.67 -1.39 2.31
N ILE A 137 -10.24 -0.21 1.86
CA ILE A 137 -10.51 1.06 2.56
C ILE A 137 -12.02 1.27 2.71
N PHE A 138 -12.77 1.07 1.62
CA PHE A 138 -14.21 1.26 1.68
C PHE A 138 -14.84 0.36 2.74
N SER A 139 -14.45 -0.91 2.76
CA SER A 139 -14.99 -1.88 3.71
C SER A 139 -14.59 -1.56 5.15
N LEU A 140 -13.31 -1.28 5.43
CA LEU A 140 -12.83 -0.99 6.78
C LEU A 140 -13.44 0.30 7.35
N LEU A 141 -13.60 1.34 6.52
CA LEU A 141 -14.15 2.62 6.99
C LEU A 141 -15.67 2.68 6.98
N GLN A 142 -16.38 1.82 6.24
CA GLN A 142 -17.84 1.84 6.10
C GLN A 142 -18.57 0.62 6.71
N LYS A 143 -17.87 -0.41 7.20
CA LYS A 143 -18.48 -1.61 7.84
C LYS A 143 -19.45 -1.29 8.97
N ASP A 144 -19.19 -0.21 9.72
CA ASP A 144 -20.04 0.24 10.82
C ASP A 144 -21.15 1.21 10.38
N SER A 145 -21.43 1.32 9.07
CA SER A 145 -22.48 2.21 8.56
C SER A 145 -23.86 1.81 9.13
N PRO A 146 -24.70 2.77 9.55
CA PRO A 146 -26.06 2.48 10.00
C PRO A 146 -26.96 1.97 8.86
N LYS A 147 -26.56 2.18 7.60
CA LYS A 147 -27.33 1.77 6.42
C LYS A 147 -27.00 0.32 6.06
N ASN A 148 -27.94 -0.60 6.31
CA ASN A 148 -27.74 -2.04 6.05
C ASN A 148 -27.36 -2.38 4.60
N TRP A 149 -27.88 -1.62 3.62
CA TRP A 149 -27.52 -1.81 2.22
C TRP A 149 -26.05 -1.50 1.89
N ILE A 150 -25.31 -0.79 2.77
CA ILE A 150 -23.87 -0.56 2.64
C ILE A 150 -23.07 -1.74 3.21
N LYS A 151 -23.59 -2.45 4.22
CA LYS A 151 -22.87 -3.53 4.90
C LYS A 151 -22.62 -4.74 3.99
N ILE A 152 -23.62 -5.11 3.18
CA ILE A 152 -23.52 -6.22 2.22
C ILE A 152 -22.38 -6.00 1.20
N PRO A 153 -22.33 -4.88 0.46
CA PRO A 153 -21.23 -4.63 -0.46
C PRO A 153 -19.88 -4.48 0.26
N CYS A 154 -19.83 -3.91 1.47
CA CYS A 154 -18.58 -3.91 2.26
C CYS A 154 -18.06 -5.33 2.53
N PHE A 155 -18.92 -6.29 2.86
CA PHE A 155 -18.46 -7.66 3.11
C PHE A 155 -17.93 -8.32 1.82
N ILE A 156 -18.62 -8.14 0.69
CA ILE A 156 -18.20 -8.66 -0.62
C ILE A 156 -16.89 -8.03 -1.09
N PHE A 157 -16.79 -6.70 -1.00
CA PHE A 157 -15.59 -5.95 -1.38
C PHE A 157 -14.40 -6.33 -0.50
N PHE A 158 -14.61 -6.55 0.80
CA PHE A 158 -13.57 -7.03 1.67
C PHE A 158 -13.10 -8.44 1.28
N ALA A 159 -14.01 -9.36 0.97
CA ALA A 159 -13.67 -10.71 0.51
C ALA A 159 -12.78 -10.67 -0.74
N PHE A 160 -13.10 -9.79 -1.70
CA PHE A 160 -12.26 -9.57 -2.88
C PHE A 160 -10.89 -8.98 -2.49
N ALA A 161 -10.87 -7.99 -1.60
CA ALA A 161 -9.64 -7.29 -1.21
C ALA A 161 -8.62 -8.21 -0.53
N VAL A 162 -9.08 -9.10 0.37
CA VAL A 162 -8.20 -10.04 1.10
C VAL A 162 -7.75 -11.24 0.26
N MET A 163 -8.15 -11.34 -1.01
CA MET A 163 -7.48 -12.24 -1.95
C MET A 163 -6.10 -11.71 -2.36
N GLN A 164 -5.83 -10.42 -2.17
CA GLN A 164 -4.47 -9.88 -2.30
C GLN A 164 -3.69 -10.15 -1.01
N GLU A 165 -2.58 -10.86 -1.13
CA GLU A 165 -1.81 -11.45 -0.01
C GLU A 165 -1.31 -10.43 1.02
N GLN A 166 -0.73 -9.31 0.57
CA GLN A 166 -0.25 -8.24 1.45
C GLN A 166 -1.39 -7.51 2.15
N LEU A 167 -2.50 -7.28 1.44
CA LEU A 167 -3.70 -6.65 2.00
C LEU A 167 -4.44 -7.56 2.96
N ALA A 168 -4.40 -8.88 2.76
CA ALA A 168 -4.95 -9.86 3.69
C ALA A 168 -4.26 -9.78 5.06
N VAL A 169 -2.92 -9.78 5.07
CA VAL A 169 -2.14 -9.64 6.31
C VAL A 169 -2.32 -8.26 6.94
N TYR A 170 -2.33 -7.20 6.12
CA TYR A 170 -2.59 -5.85 6.60
C TYR A 170 -3.97 -5.74 7.29
N ALA A 171 -5.01 -6.30 6.66
CA ALA A 171 -6.36 -6.31 7.21
C ALA A 171 -6.46 -7.16 8.49
N PHE A 172 -5.78 -8.30 8.53
CA PHE A 172 -5.69 -9.16 9.72
C PHE A 172 -5.10 -8.40 10.91
N LEU A 173 -3.98 -7.69 10.71
CA LEU A 173 -3.35 -6.90 11.77
C LEU A 173 -4.25 -5.73 12.19
N TRP A 174 -4.80 -4.97 11.24
CA TRP A 174 -5.74 -3.88 11.51
C TRP A 174 -6.93 -4.35 12.38
N LEU A 175 -7.61 -5.41 11.95
CA LEU A 175 -8.81 -5.90 12.63
C LEU A 175 -8.49 -6.58 13.97
N GLY A 176 -7.34 -7.25 14.07
CA GLY A 176 -6.84 -7.79 15.34
C GLY A 176 -6.65 -6.68 16.38
N PHE A 177 -6.06 -5.55 15.99
CA PHE A 177 -5.95 -4.38 16.85
C PHE A 177 -7.33 -3.82 17.23
N GLU A 178 -8.26 -3.69 16.28
CA GLU A 178 -9.61 -3.22 16.58
C GLU A 178 -10.35 -4.16 17.54
N LEU A 179 -10.19 -5.48 17.45
CA LEU A 179 -10.83 -6.44 18.35
C LEU A 179 -10.35 -6.30 19.80
N ILE A 180 -9.08 -5.95 19.98
CA ILE A 180 -8.47 -5.74 21.31
C ILE A 180 -8.85 -4.37 21.89
N THR A 181 -8.89 -3.33 21.05
CA THR A 181 -8.96 -1.93 21.51
C THR A 181 -10.33 -1.27 21.36
N SER A 182 -11.16 -1.73 20.44
CA SER A 182 -12.47 -1.15 20.17
C SER A 182 -13.55 -1.75 21.07
N LYS A 183 -14.39 -0.87 21.62
CA LYS A 183 -15.65 -1.26 22.30
C LYS A 183 -16.82 -1.42 21.33
N LYS A 184 -16.61 -1.15 20.02
CA LYS A 184 -17.66 -1.30 19.00
C LYS A 184 -17.96 -2.77 18.71
N ASP A 185 -18.96 -3.00 17.86
CA ASP A 185 -19.48 -4.31 17.43
C ASP A 185 -18.37 -5.34 17.14
N LYS A 186 -18.11 -6.19 18.15
CA LYS A 186 -17.09 -7.24 18.10
C LYS A 186 -17.48 -8.37 17.15
N ILE A 187 -18.78 -8.57 16.88
CA ILE A 187 -19.27 -9.65 16.01
C ILE A 187 -18.94 -9.31 14.56
N SER A 188 -19.27 -8.10 14.12
CA SER A 188 -18.91 -7.61 12.79
C SER A 188 -17.39 -7.67 12.59
N ASN A 189 -16.61 -7.11 13.52
CA ASN A 189 -15.15 -7.16 13.46
C ASN A 189 -14.59 -8.58 13.44
N GLY A 190 -15.21 -9.50 14.19
CA GLY A 190 -14.85 -10.92 14.19
C GLY A 190 -15.05 -11.56 12.82
N ALA A 191 -16.16 -11.27 12.13
CA ALA A 191 -16.42 -11.79 10.79
C ALA A 191 -15.40 -11.29 9.76
N TYR A 192 -15.09 -9.98 9.75
CA TYR A 192 -14.04 -9.43 8.89
C TYR A 192 -12.66 -10.01 9.22
N PHE A 193 -12.35 -10.19 10.51
CA PHE A 193 -11.09 -10.78 10.95
C PHE A 193 -10.94 -12.24 10.48
N LEU A 194 -11.98 -13.06 10.65
CA LEU A 194 -12.01 -14.43 10.12
C LEU A 194 -11.81 -14.47 8.61
N LEU A 195 -12.46 -13.55 7.88
CA LEU A 195 -12.30 -13.47 6.43
C LEU A 195 -10.88 -13.09 6.01
N SER A 196 -10.19 -12.23 6.77
CA SER A 196 -8.77 -11.94 6.53
C SER A 196 -7.86 -13.16 6.78
N ILE A 197 -8.17 -13.98 7.80
CA ILE A 197 -7.48 -15.26 8.04
C ILE A 197 -7.70 -16.20 6.85
N LEU A 198 -8.92 -16.32 6.34
CA LEU A 198 -9.22 -17.12 5.16
C LEU A 198 -8.44 -16.65 3.93
N GLY A 199 -8.27 -15.33 3.74
CA GLY A 199 -7.41 -14.77 2.70
C GLY A 199 -5.95 -15.22 2.83
N ILE A 200 -5.38 -15.15 4.03
CA ILE A 200 -4.01 -15.61 4.32
C ILE A 200 -3.88 -17.13 4.11
N LEU A 201 -4.85 -17.91 4.58
CA LEU A 201 -4.86 -19.36 4.40
C LEU A 201 -4.96 -19.73 2.92
N SER A 202 -5.81 -19.04 2.15
CA SER A 202 -5.91 -19.21 0.70
C SER A 202 -4.57 -18.97 0.01
N ALA A 203 -3.85 -17.91 0.40
CA ALA A 203 -2.51 -17.62 -0.12
C ALA A 203 -1.50 -18.72 0.22
N LYS A 204 -1.54 -19.26 1.43
CA LYS A 204 -0.61 -20.30 1.88
C LYS A 204 -0.92 -21.68 1.30
N LEU A 205 -2.19 -22.01 1.10
CA LEU A 205 -2.66 -23.33 0.69
C LEU A 205 -2.83 -23.47 -0.83
N SER A 206 -2.85 -22.37 -1.59
CA SER A 206 -2.96 -22.41 -3.04
C SER A 206 -1.79 -23.18 -3.67
N PRO A 207 -2.06 -24.28 -4.39
CA PRO A 207 -1.02 -25.01 -5.12
C PRO A 207 -0.35 -24.15 -6.19
N GLY A 208 -1.14 -23.26 -6.81
CA GLY A 208 -0.65 -22.34 -7.82
C GLY A 208 0.45 -21.42 -7.33
N ASN A 209 0.34 -20.93 -6.09
CA ASN A 209 1.39 -20.13 -5.46
C ASN A 209 2.72 -20.90 -5.34
N GLY A 210 2.67 -22.21 -5.04
CA GLY A 210 3.86 -23.07 -5.00
C GLY A 210 4.51 -23.26 -6.37
N VAL A 211 3.70 -23.49 -7.41
CA VAL A 211 4.19 -23.58 -8.80
C VAL A 211 4.83 -22.28 -9.26
N ARG A 212 4.18 -21.14 -8.99
CA ARG A 212 4.71 -19.81 -9.29
C ARG A 212 6.00 -19.53 -8.53
N PHE A 213 6.08 -19.89 -7.25
CA PHE A 213 7.29 -19.73 -6.46
C PHE A 213 8.50 -20.38 -7.12
N GLY A 214 8.39 -21.63 -7.57
CA GLY A 214 9.49 -22.32 -8.26
C GLY A 214 9.95 -21.60 -9.54
N LYS A 215 9.00 -21.11 -10.34
CA LYS A 215 9.30 -20.32 -11.55
C LYS A 215 9.94 -18.98 -11.22
N GLU A 216 9.45 -18.30 -10.19
CA GLU A 216 9.97 -16.99 -9.75
C GLU A 216 11.38 -17.10 -9.15
N VAL A 217 11.71 -18.18 -8.43
CA VAL A 217 13.08 -18.46 -8.00
C VAL A 217 14.00 -18.56 -9.23
N ALA A 218 13.62 -19.38 -10.21
CA ALA A 218 14.44 -19.58 -11.40
C ALA A 218 14.62 -18.30 -12.24
N THR A 219 13.60 -17.44 -12.30
CA THR A 219 13.61 -16.24 -13.16
C THR A 219 14.20 -15.01 -12.47
N TRP A 220 13.83 -14.75 -11.21
CA TRP A 220 14.07 -13.45 -10.56
C TRP A 220 15.12 -13.50 -9.47
N PHE A 221 15.22 -14.60 -8.73
CA PHE A 221 16.15 -14.69 -7.61
C PHE A 221 16.63 -16.14 -7.38
N PRO A 222 17.57 -16.65 -8.21
CA PRO A 222 18.01 -18.04 -8.16
C PRO A 222 18.58 -18.49 -6.81
N ASN A 223 19.28 -17.58 -6.12
CA ASN A 223 19.87 -17.87 -4.80
C ASN A 223 18.86 -17.84 -3.64
N PHE A 224 17.59 -17.49 -3.88
CA PHE A 224 16.59 -17.31 -2.82
C PHE A 224 16.39 -18.56 -1.95
N SER A 225 16.45 -19.75 -2.54
CA SER A 225 16.27 -21.02 -1.83
C SER A 225 17.41 -21.35 -0.86
N ASN A 226 18.60 -20.82 -1.11
CA ASN A 226 19.79 -21.05 -0.26
C ASN A 226 19.85 -20.13 0.95
N LEU A 227 19.01 -19.08 0.98
CA LEU A 227 18.99 -18.10 2.06
C LEU A 227 18.07 -18.56 3.21
N ASN A 228 18.57 -18.44 4.43
CA ASN A 228 17.77 -18.63 5.62
C ASN A 228 16.78 -17.45 5.83
N ILE A 229 15.85 -17.62 6.76
CA ILE A 229 14.78 -16.64 7.01
C ILE A 229 15.33 -15.25 7.41
N PHE A 230 16.40 -15.20 8.20
CA PHE A 230 16.99 -13.95 8.68
C PHE A 230 17.74 -13.21 7.56
N GLN A 231 18.43 -13.94 6.68
CA GLN A 231 19.06 -13.37 5.48
C GLN A 231 18.02 -12.78 4.54
N LYS A 232 16.90 -13.49 4.31
CA LYS A 232 15.76 -13.00 3.52
C LYS A 232 15.18 -11.71 4.09
N VAL A 233 14.91 -11.69 5.40
CA VAL A 233 14.42 -10.50 6.09
C VAL A 233 15.45 -9.36 6.03
N GLY A 234 16.74 -9.65 6.19
CA GLY A 234 17.83 -8.67 6.09
C GLY A 234 17.88 -8.01 4.71
N LEU A 235 17.85 -8.80 3.62
CA LEU A 235 17.75 -8.28 2.25
C LEU A 235 16.48 -7.47 2.05
N GLY A 236 15.35 -7.98 2.56
CA GLY A 236 14.08 -7.28 2.53
C GLY A 236 14.16 -5.91 3.20
N PHE A 237 14.84 -5.82 4.33
CA PHE A 237 14.97 -4.59 5.10
C PHE A 237 15.89 -3.58 4.41
N LEU A 238 17.03 -4.02 3.88
CA LEU A 238 17.92 -3.18 3.07
C LEU A 238 17.19 -2.63 1.85
N GLU A 239 16.53 -3.50 1.08
CA GLU A 239 15.79 -3.12 -0.12
C GLU A 239 14.64 -2.16 0.19
N THR A 240 13.90 -2.42 1.27
CA THR A 240 12.77 -1.58 1.68
C THR A 240 13.25 -0.24 2.20
N GLY A 241 14.29 -0.22 3.05
CA GLY A 241 14.88 0.99 3.61
C GLY A 241 15.47 1.89 2.53
N ASP A 242 16.31 1.33 1.65
CA ASP A 242 16.92 2.03 0.51
C ASP A 242 15.86 2.68 -0.38
N LYS A 243 14.86 1.91 -0.82
CA LYS A 243 13.80 2.42 -1.69
C LYS A 243 12.91 3.44 -0.98
N MET A 244 12.36 3.09 0.19
CA MET A 244 11.41 3.94 0.91
C MET A 244 12.01 5.31 1.24
N LEU A 245 13.30 5.34 1.60
CA LEU A 245 14.03 6.55 1.98
C LEU A 245 14.86 7.10 0.81
N SER A 246 14.37 6.94 -0.41
CA SER A 246 14.93 7.55 -1.61
C SER A 246 14.01 8.63 -2.17
N VAL A 247 14.58 9.52 -2.99
CA VAL A 247 13.84 10.61 -3.65
C VAL A 247 12.77 10.12 -4.63
N SER A 248 12.81 8.84 -5.02
CA SER A 248 11.84 8.23 -5.95
C SER A 248 10.46 7.99 -5.34
N PHE A 249 10.29 8.17 -4.02
CA PHE A 249 9.05 7.86 -3.31
C PHE A 249 8.36 9.15 -2.79
N PRO A 250 7.65 9.88 -3.66
CA PRO A 250 7.09 11.19 -3.33
C PRO A 250 6.07 11.15 -2.18
N PHE A 251 5.37 10.03 -1.99
CA PHE A 251 4.43 9.88 -0.88
C PHE A 251 5.10 9.85 0.50
N VAL A 252 6.32 9.31 0.60
CA VAL A 252 7.10 9.31 1.85
C VAL A 252 7.59 10.73 2.14
N ILE A 253 8.08 11.43 1.11
CA ILE A 253 8.53 12.83 1.23
C ILE A 253 7.37 13.71 1.70
N LEU A 254 6.20 13.61 1.08
CA LEU A 254 5.03 14.39 1.49
C LEU A 254 4.63 14.10 2.93
N PHE A 255 4.56 12.82 3.32
CA PHE A 255 4.28 12.44 4.70
C PHE A 255 5.27 13.06 5.68
N LEU A 256 6.58 13.01 5.39
CA LEU A 256 7.61 13.58 6.25
C LEU A 256 7.56 15.11 6.30
N VAL A 257 7.23 15.79 5.18
CA VAL A 257 7.01 17.24 5.15
C VAL A 257 5.82 17.61 6.04
N VAL A 258 4.72 16.87 5.95
CA VAL A 258 3.55 17.07 6.82
C VAL A 258 3.90 16.83 8.28
N LEU A 259 4.68 15.78 8.59
CA LEU A 259 5.16 15.51 9.94
C LEU A 259 6.05 16.64 10.47
N LEU A 260 6.94 17.18 9.65
CA LEU A 260 7.80 18.33 9.99
C LEU A 260 6.96 19.59 10.25
N ILE A 261 5.99 19.91 9.38
CA ILE A 261 5.08 21.05 9.57
C ILE A 261 4.32 20.90 10.89
N TYR A 262 3.82 19.69 11.17
CA TYR A 262 3.11 19.42 12.41
C TYR A 262 4.03 19.56 13.64
N ALA A 263 5.28 19.09 13.56
CA ALA A 263 6.28 19.27 14.61
C ALA A 263 6.59 20.76 14.88
N ILE A 264 6.70 21.58 13.82
CA ILE A 264 6.87 23.03 13.90
C ILE A 264 5.68 23.69 14.59
N GLN A 265 4.45 23.34 14.19
CA GLN A 265 3.23 23.87 14.81
C GLN A 265 3.14 23.54 16.30
N ARG A 266 3.60 22.34 16.69
CA ARG A 266 3.66 21.89 18.09
C ARG A 266 4.88 22.45 18.85
N LYS A 267 5.74 23.22 18.18
CA LYS A 267 6.99 23.78 18.73
C LYS A 267 7.90 22.71 19.36
N ASN A 268 7.86 21.47 18.86
CA ASN A 268 8.63 20.36 19.42
C ASN A 268 9.97 20.23 18.69
N ILE A 269 11.02 20.82 19.26
CA ILE A 269 12.37 20.88 18.67
C ILE A 269 12.92 19.48 18.36
N ILE A 270 12.71 18.51 19.26
CA ILE A 270 13.19 17.14 19.05
C ILE A 270 12.51 16.55 17.82
N ALA A 271 11.19 16.62 17.72
CA ALA A 271 10.47 16.10 16.57
C ALA A 271 10.87 16.80 15.26
N ILE A 272 11.09 18.12 15.29
CA ILE A 272 11.60 18.93 14.17
C ILE A 272 12.96 18.39 13.72
N SER A 273 13.91 18.21 14.64
CA SER A 273 15.24 17.69 14.35
C SER A 273 15.18 16.28 13.78
N LEU A 274 14.36 15.40 14.34
CA LEU A 274 14.23 14.01 13.88
C LEU A 274 13.62 13.92 12.47
N SER A 275 12.48 14.55 12.22
CA SER A 275 11.85 14.54 10.89
C SER A 275 12.68 15.31 9.86
N GLY A 276 13.29 16.41 10.27
CA GLY A 276 14.18 17.21 9.43
C GLY A 276 15.44 16.44 9.04
N PHE A 277 16.05 15.70 9.98
CA PHE A 277 17.19 14.84 9.68
C PHE A 277 16.83 13.75 8.68
N VAL A 278 15.70 13.05 8.86
CA VAL A 278 15.26 12.01 7.90
C VAL A 278 15.00 12.61 6.51
N LEU A 279 14.35 13.78 6.41
CA LEU A 279 14.17 14.47 5.13
C LEU A 279 15.50 14.86 4.48
N PHE A 280 16.41 15.43 5.28
CA PHE A 280 17.75 15.79 4.82
C PHE A 280 18.50 14.57 4.27
N ASN A 281 18.40 13.41 4.95
CA ASN A 281 18.96 12.15 4.49
C ASN A 281 18.45 11.78 3.09
N ILE A 282 17.13 11.82 2.87
CA ILE A 282 16.52 11.51 1.57
C ILE A 282 17.05 12.46 0.48
N PHE A 283 17.04 13.77 0.73
CA PHE A 283 17.50 14.74 -0.27
C PHE A 283 19.00 14.64 -0.55
N SER A 284 19.82 14.32 0.46
CA SER A 284 21.27 14.22 0.30
C SER A 284 21.70 13.14 -0.70
N GLN A 285 20.89 12.08 -0.89
CA GLN A 285 21.15 11.03 -1.88
C GLN A 285 21.12 11.56 -3.31
N LYS A 286 20.31 12.57 -3.61
CA LYS A 286 20.17 13.14 -4.97
C LYS A 286 21.37 14.00 -5.37
N PHE A 287 22.09 14.55 -4.40
CA PHE A 287 23.21 15.45 -4.64
C PHE A 287 24.56 14.72 -4.76
N GLU A 288 24.56 13.38 -4.83
CA GLU A 288 25.77 12.54 -4.95
C GLU A 288 26.90 12.94 -3.99
N PHE A 289 26.54 13.49 -2.83
CA PHE A 289 27.53 13.80 -1.82
C PHE A 289 28.20 12.48 -1.40
N ASN A 290 29.53 12.43 -1.42
CA ASN A 290 30.34 11.34 -0.87
C ASN A 290 30.22 11.30 0.66
N ASN A 291 29.02 11.01 1.14
CA ASN A 291 28.65 10.93 2.54
C ASN A 291 28.28 9.48 2.89
N LEU A 292 28.04 9.25 4.18
CA LEU A 292 27.61 7.95 4.70
C LEU A 292 26.39 7.38 3.94
N PHE A 293 25.55 8.21 3.35
CA PHE A 293 24.29 7.81 2.71
C PHE A 293 24.49 7.22 1.31
N GLY A 294 25.40 7.79 0.51
CA GLY A 294 25.83 7.18 -0.75
C GLY A 294 26.44 5.79 -0.52
N THR A 295 27.18 5.63 0.58
CA THR A 295 27.76 4.34 0.98
C THR A 295 26.68 3.32 1.32
N LEU A 296 25.63 3.71 2.07
CA LEU A 296 24.52 2.83 2.44
C LEU A 296 23.70 2.37 1.23
N SER A 297 23.38 3.28 0.31
CA SER A 297 22.69 2.90 -0.93
C SER A 297 23.57 1.99 -1.80
N GLY A 298 24.89 2.22 -1.81
CA GLY A 298 25.86 1.32 -2.42
C GLY A 298 25.85 -0.09 -1.81
N ILE A 299 25.75 -0.22 -0.48
CA ILE A 299 25.63 -1.51 0.22
C ILE A 299 24.33 -2.22 -0.18
N SER A 300 23.21 -1.50 -0.19
CA SER A 300 21.89 -2.04 -0.60
C SER A 300 21.90 -2.49 -2.06
N LYS A 301 22.55 -1.72 -2.95
CA LYS A 301 22.76 -2.09 -4.35
C LYS A 301 23.61 -3.34 -4.49
N ALA A 302 24.73 -3.43 -3.77
CA ALA A 302 25.59 -4.62 -3.78
C ALA A 302 24.87 -5.87 -3.25
N ALA A 303 24.05 -5.73 -2.20
CA ALA A 303 23.20 -6.82 -1.69
C ALA A 303 22.18 -7.29 -2.75
N ARG A 304 21.55 -6.34 -3.45
CA ARG A 304 20.58 -6.58 -4.52
C ARG A 304 21.20 -7.32 -5.70
N GLU A 305 22.35 -6.86 -6.18
CA GLU A 305 23.03 -7.42 -7.36
C GLU A 305 23.64 -8.80 -7.05
N SER A 306 24.23 -8.98 -5.87
CA SER A 306 24.76 -10.29 -5.47
C SER A 306 23.67 -11.30 -5.09
N GLY A 307 22.50 -10.83 -4.65
CA GLY A 307 21.46 -11.70 -4.09
C GLY A 307 21.92 -12.45 -2.84
N THR A 308 22.86 -11.87 -2.08
CA THR A 308 23.44 -12.49 -0.89
C THR A 308 23.40 -11.56 0.30
N PHE A 309 23.32 -12.14 1.50
CA PHE A 309 23.39 -11.42 2.75
C PHE A 309 24.28 -12.18 3.73
N SER A 310 25.33 -11.52 4.20
CA SER A 310 26.18 -12.04 5.28
C SER A 310 25.98 -11.23 6.55
N PHE A 311 26.09 -11.89 7.71
CA PHE A 311 26.03 -11.22 9.01
C PHE A 311 27.36 -10.54 9.34
N ASN A 312 27.79 -9.64 8.47
CA ASN A 312 29.00 -8.83 8.66
C ASN A 312 28.62 -7.41 9.13
N ILE A 313 29.63 -6.68 9.62
CA ILE A 313 29.43 -5.32 10.14
C ILE A 313 28.88 -4.36 9.07
N THR A 314 29.22 -4.57 7.80
CA THR A 314 28.76 -3.74 6.68
C THR A 314 27.25 -3.84 6.48
N TYR A 315 26.69 -5.04 6.35
CA TYR A 315 25.25 -5.21 6.17
C TYR A 315 24.47 -4.91 7.45
N LEU A 316 25.01 -5.29 8.61
CA LEU A 316 24.36 -5.01 9.90
C LEU A 316 24.34 -3.51 10.23
N SER A 317 25.39 -2.76 9.89
CA SER A 317 25.38 -1.29 10.05
C SER A 317 24.39 -0.62 9.13
N ALA A 318 24.22 -1.11 7.89
CA ALA A 318 23.22 -0.59 6.97
C ALA A 318 21.78 -0.85 7.46
N ILE A 319 21.49 -2.06 7.94
CA ILE A 319 20.21 -2.37 8.61
C ILE A 319 20.02 -1.48 9.84
N GLY A 320 21.03 -1.37 10.70
CA GLY A 320 20.97 -0.57 11.92
C GLY A 320 20.67 0.89 11.61
N PHE A 321 21.26 1.44 10.56
CA PHE A 321 21.03 2.82 10.14
C PHE A 321 19.62 3.04 9.60
N TYR A 322 19.13 2.20 8.69
CA TYR A 322 17.74 2.30 8.22
C TYR A 322 16.74 2.10 9.37
N GLY A 323 17.05 1.20 10.31
CA GLY A 323 16.27 1.00 11.53
C GLY A 323 16.24 2.25 12.41
N LEU A 324 17.37 2.94 12.57
CA LEU A 324 17.44 4.21 13.28
C LEU A 324 16.56 5.27 12.61
N LEU A 325 16.62 5.43 11.28
CA LEU A 325 15.77 6.39 10.58
C LEU A 325 14.27 6.08 10.76
N LEU A 326 13.88 4.81 10.73
CA LEU A 326 12.50 4.39 11.02
C LEU A 326 12.11 4.75 12.46
N LEU A 327 12.98 4.50 13.44
CA LEU A 327 12.73 4.86 14.84
C LEU A 327 12.60 6.38 15.02
N MET A 328 13.39 7.19 14.30
CA MET A 328 13.28 8.66 14.31
C MET A 328 11.92 9.11 13.79
N ILE A 329 11.39 8.49 12.74
CA ILE A 329 10.03 8.76 12.22
C ILE A 329 8.98 8.42 13.29
N LEU A 330 9.02 7.20 13.83
CA LEU A 330 8.05 6.72 14.83
C LEU A 330 8.07 7.56 16.10
N TYR A 331 9.27 7.94 16.57
CA TYR A 331 9.43 8.77 17.76
C TYR A 331 9.00 10.21 17.51
N SER A 332 9.26 10.77 16.33
CA SER A 332 8.72 12.08 15.94
C SER A 332 7.18 12.06 15.98
N MET A 333 6.52 11.04 15.42
CA MET A 333 5.07 10.85 15.53
C MET A 333 4.60 10.77 16.99
N TRP A 334 5.32 10.01 17.84
CA TRP A 334 5.00 9.86 19.26
C TRP A 334 5.00 11.19 20.01
N LEU A 335 5.94 12.09 19.68
CA LEU A 335 6.11 13.36 20.35
C LEU A 335 5.06 14.41 19.97
N VAL A 336 4.54 14.37 18.75
CA VAL A 336 3.69 15.43 18.21
C VAL A 336 2.19 15.16 18.35
N ILE A 337 1.76 13.89 18.24
CA ILE A 337 0.34 13.51 18.28
C ILE A 337 -0.17 13.59 19.73
N PRO A 338 -1.13 14.47 20.06
CA PRO A 338 -1.54 14.72 21.44
C PRO A 338 -2.32 13.56 22.07
N GLU A 339 -3.34 13.06 21.38
CA GLU A 339 -4.25 12.07 21.95
C GLU A 339 -3.59 10.68 21.96
N MET A 340 -3.47 10.08 23.15
CA MET A 340 -2.77 8.79 23.32
C MET A 340 -3.36 7.67 22.46
N LYS A 341 -4.68 7.60 22.36
CA LYS A 341 -5.36 6.58 21.56
C LYS A 341 -5.05 6.73 20.07
N GLU A 342 -5.14 7.95 19.55
CA GLU A 342 -4.80 8.25 18.16
C GLU A 342 -3.31 8.08 17.89
N ARG A 343 -2.44 8.48 18.82
CA ARG A 343 -0.98 8.27 18.75
C ARG A 343 -0.63 6.80 18.58
N ILE A 344 -1.13 5.94 19.47
CA ILE A 344 -0.90 4.49 19.41
C ILE A 344 -1.43 3.94 18.08
N TRP A 345 -2.63 4.37 17.68
CA TRP A 345 -3.26 3.91 16.44
C TRP A 345 -2.46 4.28 15.19
N LEU A 346 -2.04 5.54 15.03
CA LEU A 346 -1.33 5.99 13.84
C LEU A 346 0.10 5.42 13.76
N ILE A 347 0.77 5.24 14.91
CA ILE A 347 2.07 4.54 14.96
C ILE A 347 1.90 3.07 14.60
N TYR A 348 0.90 2.39 15.18
CA TYR A 348 0.58 1.01 14.83
C TYR A 348 0.28 0.87 13.34
N LEU A 349 -0.48 1.82 12.77
CA LEU A 349 -0.82 1.87 11.36
C LEU A 349 0.42 1.95 10.46
N PHE A 350 1.40 2.78 10.82
CA PHE A 350 2.69 2.84 10.13
C PHE A 350 3.40 1.48 10.17
N VAL A 351 3.48 0.88 11.36
CA VAL A 351 4.18 -0.39 11.60
C VAL A 351 3.57 -1.53 10.77
N ILE A 352 2.24 -1.66 10.74
CA ILE A 352 1.59 -2.72 9.95
C ILE A 352 1.71 -2.48 8.44
N GLY A 353 1.77 -1.22 8.00
CA GLY A 353 2.04 -0.88 6.61
C GLY A 353 3.45 -1.30 6.17
N PHE A 354 4.44 -1.01 7.02
CA PHE A 354 5.83 -1.47 6.83
C PHE A 354 5.92 -3.00 6.86
N ALA A 355 5.27 -3.66 7.83
CA ALA A 355 5.21 -5.12 7.92
C ALA A 355 4.58 -5.75 6.67
N GLY A 356 3.49 -5.17 6.14
CA GLY A 356 2.85 -5.60 4.90
C GLY A 356 3.78 -5.52 3.69
N ARG A 357 4.62 -4.48 3.61
CA ARG A 357 5.70 -4.40 2.60
C ARG A 357 6.78 -5.43 2.83
N MET A 358 7.15 -5.72 4.08
CA MET A 358 8.18 -6.69 4.43
C MET A 358 7.80 -8.14 4.09
N LEU A 359 6.53 -8.46 3.86
CA LEU A 359 6.13 -9.81 3.41
C LEU A 359 6.82 -10.24 2.11
N ILE A 360 7.12 -9.30 1.21
CA ILE A 360 7.82 -9.61 -0.05
C ILE A 360 9.28 -10.06 0.20
N SER A 361 9.85 -9.83 1.39
CA SER A 361 11.15 -10.39 1.76
C SER A 361 11.14 -11.92 1.78
N LEU A 362 9.97 -12.52 1.95
CA LEU A 362 9.73 -13.96 1.91
C LEU A 362 9.33 -14.46 0.53
N SER A 363 9.47 -13.62 -0.50
CA SER A 363 9.14 -13.92 -1.88
C SER A 363 10.36 -13.76 -2.79
N PRO A 364 10.57 -14.64 -3.80
CA PRO A 364 11.62 -14.48 -4.79
C PRO A 364 11.48 -13.20 -5.64
N THR A 365 10.33 -12.54 -5.60
CA THR A 365 10.05 -11.30 -6.35
C THR A 365 10.44 -10.00 -5.64
N LEU A 366 11.22 -10.08 -4.54
CA LEU A 366 11.72 -8.94 -3.78
C LEU A 366 12.27 -7.80 -4.68
N TYR A 367 13.04 -8.15 -5.70
CA TYR A 367 13.67 -7.18 -6.61
C TYR A 367 12.88 -6.93 -7.90
N ALA A 368 11.97 -7.84 -8.28
CA ALA A 368 11.22 -7.75 -9.54
C ALA A 368 9.95 -6.89 -9.43
N SER A 369 9.31 -6.87 -8.26
CA SER A 369 7.98 -6.27 -8.10
C SER A 369 7.96 -4.78 -7.80
N ASN A 370 9.11 -4.11 -7.83
CA ASN A 370 9.26 -2.65 -7.74
C ASN A 370 8.35 -1.95 -6.70
N THR A 371 7.81 -0.78 -7.02
CA THR A 371 7.08 0.13 -6.11
C THR A 371 5.69 -0.34 -5.71
N ARG A 372 4.96 -1.08 -6.55
CA ARG A 372 3.61 -1.62 -6.26
C ARG A 372 3.54 -2.48 -4.98
N THR A 373 4.65 -3.08 -4.55
CA THR A 373 4.75 -3.84 -3.29
C THR A 373 4.62 -2.97 -2.04
N PHE A 374 4.82 -1.66 -2.16
CA PHE A 374 4.65 -0.69 -1.07
C PHE A 374 3.19 -0.32 -0.81
N LEU A 375 2.23 -0.92 -1.50
CA LEU A 375 0.81 -0.62 -1.36
C LEU A 375 0.32 -0.56 0.10
N PRO A 376 0.64 -1.52 1.01
CA PRO A 376 0.23 -1.41 2.42
C PRO A 376 0.81 -0.17 3.12
N LEU A 377 2.06 0.19 2.82
CA LEU A 377 2.70 1.38 3.38
C LEU A 377 2.11 2.67 2.79
N MET A 378 1.89 2.72 1.47
CA MET A 378 1.20 3.82 0.78
C MET A 378 -0.16 4.09 1.44
N PHE A 379 -0.87 3.02 1.80
CA PHE A 379 -2.11 3.10 2.53
C PHE A 379 -2.01 3.69 3.92
N SER A 380 -1.11 3.16 4.75
CA SER A 380 -0.89 3.68 6.08
C SER A 380 -0.54 5.16 6.06
N LEU A 381 0.42 5.54 5.21
CA LEU A 381 0.89 6.92 5.13
C LEU A 381 -0.18 7.85 4.56
N PHE A 382 -1.03 7.40 3.62
CA PHE A 382 -2.17 8.17 3.14
C PHE A 382 -3.13 8.53 4.28
N ILE A 383 -3.50 7.54 5.10
CA ILE A 383 -4.42 7.72 6.23
C ILE A 383 -3.80 8.63 7.29
N ILE A 384 -2.55 8.36 7.67
CA ILE A 384 -1.81 9.17 8.66
C ILE A 384 -1.72 10.62 8.19
N THR A 385 -1.37 10.84 6.92
CA THR A 385 -1.24 12.18 6.35
C THR A 385 -2.57 12.93 6.32
N CYS A 386 -3.68 12.25 5.97
CA CYS A 386 -5.02 12.84 6.04
C CYS A 386 -5.35 13.30 7.47
N LYS A 387 -5.06 12.45 8.47
CA LYS A 387 -5.33 12.74 9.89
C LYS A 387 -4.50 13.91 10.41
N LEU A 388 -3.19 13.89 10.18
CA LEU A 388 -2.30 14.98 10.63
C LEU A 388 -2.71 16.32 10.00
N LEU A 389 -2.97 16.37 8.70
CA LEU A 389 -3.40 17.60 8.03
C LEU A 389 -4.78 18.07 8.50
N TYR A 390 -5.69 17.15 8.81
CA TYR A 390 -6.98 17.49 9.39
C TYR A 390 -6.82 18.11 10.78
N ASP A 391 -5.96 17.56 11.62
CA ASP A 391 -5.67 18.10 12.96
C ASP A 391 -5.03 19.49 12.88
N VAL A 392 -4.07 19.70 11.96
CA VAL A 392 -3.49 21.02 11.66
C VAL A 392 -4.60 22.03 11.37
N TYR A 393 -5.53 21.66 10.47
CA TYR A 393 -6.64 22.51 10.07
C TYR A 393 -7.57 22.86 11.25
N ILE A 394 -7.92 21.88 12.08
CA ILE A 394 -8.78 22.11 13.25
C ILE A 394 -8.10 23.04 14.25
N GLN A 395 -6.80 22.88 14.50
CA GLN A 395 -6.05 23.77 15.38
C GLN A 395 -6.01 25.21 14.83
N CYS A 396 -5.74 25.38 13.53
CA CYS A 396 -5.70 26.70 12.89
C CYS A 396 -7.08 27.40 12.85
N THR A 397 -8.17 26.64 12.73
CA THR A 397 -9.52 27.20 12.71
C THR A 397 -10.03 27.53 14.10
N ASN A 398 -9.70 26.74 15.11
CA ASN A 398 -10.04 27.04 16.51
C ASN A 398 -9.19 28.18 17.08
N GLY A 399 -7.91 28.27 16.72
CA GLY A 399 -7.03 29.38 17.14
C GLY A 399 -7.40 30.74 16.54
N LYS A 400 -8.27 30.79 15.51
CA LYS A 400 -8.85 32.03 14.95
C LYS A 400 -10.17 32.45 15.62
N LYS A 401 -10.71 31.64 16.53
CA LYS A 401 -11.95 31.91 17.26
C LYS A 401 -11.73 32.35 18.71
N MET A 402 -10.48 32.39 19.15
CA MET A 402 -10.01 33.16 20.31
C MET A 402 -9.42 34.46 19.79
#